data_AF-A0A0W1L3V2-F1
#
_entry.id   AF-A0A0W1L3V2-F1
#
_cell.length_a   1.000
_cell.length_b   1.000
_cell.length_c   1.000
_cell.angle_alpha   90.00
_cell.angle_beta   90.00
_cell.angle_gamma   90.00
#
_symmetry.space_group_name_H-M   'P 1'
#
loop_
_entity.id
_entity.type
_entity.pdbx_description
1 polymer ?
#
loop_
_entity_poly.entity_id
_entity_poly.type
_entity_poly.pdbx_seq_one_letter_code
_entity_poly.pdbx_strand_id
1 'polypeptide(L)'
;MKKLIVLSLILFTSFKTLAINVIDIAVPDEFVTTMEVTDEYPLVKTGYLTQSISFITDFYQQQLGEPLKITGSENYRTLYYNYQNRKVRISLYHRNYVTEVSIMIEKAL
;
A
#
# COMPACT_ATOMS: atom_id res chain seq x y z
N MET A 1 -28.91 43.43 44.58
CA MET A 1 -27.57 42.93 44.19
C MET A 1 -27.75 41.84 43.15
N LYS A 2 -27.46 42.15 41.87
CA LYS A 2 -27.62 41.25 40.73
C LYS A 2 -26.42 40.29 40.66
N LYS A 3 -26.64 38.97 40.72
CA LYS A 3 -25.61 37.96 40.44
C LYS A 3 -25.62 37.69 38.93
N LEU A 4 -24.57 38.10 38.23
CA LEU A 4 -24.31 37.68 36.84
C LEU A 4 -23.70 36.27 36.89
N ILE A 5 -24.37 35.29 36.31
CA ILE A 5 -23.79 33.97 36.04
C ILE A 5 -23.34 34.00 34.58
N VAL A 6 -22.03 34.00 34.35
CA VAL A 6 -21.45 33.89 33.01
C VAL A 6 -21.29 32.41 32.70
N LEU A 7 -22.16 31.89 31.82
CA LEU A 7 -22.10 30.53 31.30
C LEU A 7 -21.06 30.48 30.17
N SER A 8 -19.86 29.96 30.45
CA SER A 8 -18.83 29.77 29.42
C SER A 8 -19.03 28.39 28.78
N LEU A 9 -19.62 28.37 27.58
CA LEU A 9 -19.77 27.17 26.77
C LEU A 9 -18.47 26.94 25.98
N ILE A 10 -17.60 26.10 26.52
CA ILE A 10 -16.37 25.68 25.83
C ILE A 10 -16.78 24.74 24.69
N LEU A 11 -16.84 25.27 23.47
CA LEU A 11 -16.95 24.48 22.24
C LEU A 11 -15.63 23.74 22.04
N PHE A 12 -15.58 22.49 22.50
CA PHE A 12 -14.54 21.55 22.09
C PHE A 12 -14.73 21.23 20.61
N THR A 13 -14.13 22.04 19.73
CA THR A 13 -13.95 21.65 18.34
C THR A 13 -12.91 20.53 18.33
N SER A 14 -13.39 19.28 18.34
CA SER A 14 -12.56 18.11 18.10
C SER A 14 -11.93 18.26 16.72
N PHE A 15 -10.65 18.62 16.68
CA PHE A 15 -9.84 18.61 15.47
C PHE A 15 -9.88 17.19 14.90
N LYS A 16 -10.66 16.98 13.85
CA LYS A 16 -10.51 15.78 13.03
C LYS A 16 -9.20 15.94 12.29
N THR A 17 -8.11 15.46 12.89
CA THR A 17 -6.89 15.19 12.14
C THR A 17 -7.31 14.26 11.00
N LEU A 18 -7.33 14.78 9.77
CA LEU A 18 -7.47 13.97 8.58
C LEU A 18 -6.23 13.07 8.53
N ALA A 19 -6.30 11.91 9.17
CA ALA A 19 -5.31 10.87 8.98
C ALA A 19 -5.33 10.54 7.49
N ILE A 20 -4.22 10.84 6.80
CA ILE A 20 -4.00 10.31 5.47
C ILE A 20 -3.97 8.81 5.68
N ASN A 21 -5.01 8.11 5.20
CA ASN A 21 -5.07 6.66 5.25
C ASN A 21 -4.05 6.16 4.21
N VAL A 22 -2.79 6.08 4.63
CA VAL A 22 -1.69 5.49 3.88
C VAL A 22 -1.95 4.00 3.89
N ILE A 23 -2.17 3.43 2.71
CA ILE A 23 -2.37 1.99 2.56
C ILE A 23 -0.99 1.37 2.62
N ASP A 24 -0.80 0.45 3.56
CA ASP A 24 0.39 -0.38 3.65
C ASP A 24 0.11 -1.73 2.98
N ILE A 25 0.98 -2.12 2.06
CA ILE A 25 0.91 -3.40 1.37
C ILE A 25 1.99 -4.28 1.98
N ALA A 26 1.57 -5.34 2.68
CA ALA A 26 2.48 -6.29 3.30
C ALA A 26 3.44 -6.87 2.26
N VAL A 27 4.68 -7.10 2.69
CA VAL A 27 5.73 -7.77 1.91
C VAL A 27 6.16 -9.04 2.65
N PRO A 28 6.68 -10.06 1.95
CA PRO A 28 7.22 -11.24 2.61
C PRO A 28 8.38 -10.88 3.56
N ASP A 29 8.58 -11.65 4.63
CA ASP A 29 9.54 -11.33 5.69
C ASP A 29 10.99 -11.16 5.19
N GLU A 30 11.38 -11.89 4.14
CA GLU A 30 12.73 -11.82 3.54
C GLU A 30 12.89 -10.68 2.51
N PHE A 31 11.88 -9.81 2.37
CA PHE A 31 11.87 -8.76 1.37
C PHE A 31 12.94 -7.71 1.68
N VAL A 32 13.93 -7.59 0.79
CA VAL A 32 14.96 -6.56 0.91
C VAL A 32 14.54 -5.32 0.14
N THR A 33 14.18 -4.27 0.88
CA THR A 33 13.78 -2.98 0.29
C THR A 33 14.98 -2.27 -0.34
N THR A 34 14.82 -1.81 -1.58
CA THR A 34 15.84 -1.03 -2.31
C THR A 34 15.44 0.44 -2.46
N MET A 35 14.14 0.74 -2.48
CA MET A 35 13.61 2.10 -2.56
C MET A 35 12.20 2.15 -1.98
N GLU A 36 11.88 3.26 -1.31
CA GLU A 36 10.54 3.51 -0.78
C GLU A 36 10.20 5.00 -0.88
N VAL A 37 9.01 5.31 -1.40
CA VAL A 37 8.43 6.65 -1.53
C VAL A 37 7.06 6.60 -0.86
N THR A 38 6.90 7.30 0.26
CA THR A 38 5.72 7.19 1.14
C THR A 38 4.95 8.49 1.34
N ASP A 39 5.50 9.61 0.89
CA ASP A 39 5.03 10.97 1.17
C ASP A 39 4.20 11.57 0.03
N GLU A 40 4.42 11.13 -1.21
CA GLU A 40 3.69 11.59 -2.38
C GLU A 40 3.18 10.43 -3.24
N TYR A 41 1.96 10.58 -3.80
CA TYR A 41 1.43 9.62 -4.76
C TYR A 41 2.08 9.78 -6.14
N PRO A 42 2.42 8.69 -6.83
CA PRO A 42 2.20 7.31 -6.42
C PRO A 42 3.17 6.89 -5.31
N LEU A 43 2.64 6.19 -4.29
CA LEU A 43 3.50 5.54 -3.30
C LEU A 43 4.20 4.38 -4.00
N VAL A 44 5.50 4.24 -3.79
CA VAL A 44 6.30 3.22 -4.45
C VAL A 44 7.16 2.50 -3.43
N LYS A 45 7.14 1.17 -3.45
CA LYS A 45 8.08 0.33 -2.72
C LYS A 45 8.70 -0.67 -3.67
N THR A 46 10.02 -0.68 -3.77
CA THR A 46 10.74 -1.66 -4.58
C THR A 46 11.75 -2.42 -3.74
N GLY A 47 12.06 -3.63 -4.18
CA GLY A 47 13.00 -4.50 -3.51
C GLY A 47 13.10 -5.83 -4.22
N TYR A 48 13.64 -6.83 -3.53
CA TYR A 48 13.80 -8.16 -4.09
C TYR A 48 13.66 -9.26 -3.05
N LEU A 49 13.39 -10.45 -3.55
CA LEU A 49 13.24 -11.71 -2.82
C LEU A 49 14.02 -12.81 -3.56
N THR A 50 14.38 -13.87 -2.87
CA THR A 50 14.97 -15.07 -3.52
C THR A 50 13.88 -16.04 -4.00
N GLN A 51 12.63 -15.82 -3.60
CA GLN A 51 11.48 -16.64 -3.96
C GLN A 51 11.05 -16.44 -5.42
N SER A 52 10.35 -17.45 -5.94
CA SER A 52 9.85 -17.46 -7.31
C SER A 52 8.69 -16.47 -7.51
N ILE A 53 8.46 -16.06 -8.76
CA ILE A 53 7.29 -15.26 -9.13
C ILE A 53 5.98 -15.93 -8.71
N SER A 54 5.88 -17.27 -8.79
CA SER A 54 4.67 -17.99 -8.37
C SER A 54 4.43 -17.84 -6.87
N PHE A 55 5.45 -18.11 -6.04
CA PHE A 55 5.32 -17.99 -4.59
C PHE A 55 4.90 -16.58 -4.16
N ILE A 56 5.52 -15.56 -4.78
CA ILE A 56 5.22 -14.16 -4.48
C ILE A 56 3.81 -13.79 -4.97
N THR A 57 3.35 -14.36 -6.10
CA THR A 57 1.97 -14.20 -6.57
C THR A 57 0.99 -14.76 -5.56
N ASP A 58 1.23 -15.99 -5.06
CA ASP A 58 0.36 -16.65 -4.10
C ASP A 58 0.29 -15.86 -2.79
N PHE A 59 1.43 -15.32 -2.32
CA PHE A 59 1.48 -14.44 -1.16
C PHE A 59 0.55 -13.23 -1.32
N TYR A 60 0.64 -12.49 -2.43
CA TYR A 60 -0.21 -11.32 -2.64
C TYR A 60 -1.68 -11.68 -2.85
N GLN A 61 -1.97 -12.83 -3.47
CA GLN A 61 -3.34 -13.32 -3.58
C GLN A 61 -3.95 -13.67 -2.22
N GLN A 62 -3.16 -14.25 -1.31
CA GLN A 62 -3.60 -14.53 0.06
C GLN A 62 -3.87 -13.24 0.86
N GLN A 63 -3.05 -12.20 0.66
CA GLN A 63 -3.17 -10.94 1.42
C GLN A 63 -4.22 -9.98 0.86
N LEU A 64 -4.34 -9.90 -0.47
CA LEU A 64 -5.13 -8.87 -1.16
C LEU A 64 -6.37 -9.44 -1.88
N GLY A 65 -6.54 -10.76 -1.91
CA GLY A 65 -7.56 -11.47 -2.69
C GLY A 65 -7.15 -11.69 -4.15
N GLU A 66 -8.10 -12.01 -5.01
CA GLU A 66 -7.82 -12.20 -6.44
C GLU A 66 -7.56 -10.86 -7.16
N PRO A 67 -6.51 -10.76 -8.00
CA PRO A 67 -6.25 -9.57 -8.79
C PRO A 67 -7.34 -9.37 -9.86
N LEU A 68 -7.63 -8.11 -10.15
CA LEU A 68 -8.51 -7.71 -11.26
C LEU A 68 -7.94 -8.16 -12.61
N LYS A 69 -6.61 -8.21 -12.72
CA LYS A 69 -5.89 -8.61 -13.92
C LYS A 69 -4.50 -9.12 -13.56
N ILE A 70 -4.07 -10.16 -14.27
CA ILE A 70 -2.68 -10.63 -14.30
C ILE A 70 -2.17 -10.49 -15.73
N THR A 71 -0.96 -9.96 -15.91
CA THR A 71 -0.26 -9.93 -17.20
C THR A 71 1.17 -10.46 -17.07
N GLY A 72 1.76 -10.86 -18.19
CA GLY A 72 3.16 -11.29 -18.26
C GLY A 72 3.34 -12.77 -18.58
N SER A 73 4.48 -13.32 -18.16
CA SER A 73 4.96 -14.69 -18.37
C SER A 73 5.56 -15.25 -17.06
N GLU A 74 6.38 -16.29 -17.17
CA GLU A 74 7.07 -16.90 -16.01
C GLU A 74 8.22 -16.04 -15.47
N ASN A 75 8.87 -15.22 -16.31
CA ASN A 75 10.01 -14.38 -15.92
C ASN A 75 9.62 -12.94 -15.58
N TYR A 76 8.40 -12.53 -15.93
CA TYR A 76 7.86 -11.22 -15.58
C TYR A 76 6.37 -11.34 -15.36
N ARG A 77 5.84 -10.84 -14.26
CA ARG A 77 4.40 -10.86 -13.98
C ARG A 77 3.96 -9.54 -13.39
N THR A 78 2.77 -9.06 -13.74
CA THR A 78 2.16 -7.91 -13.07
C THR A 78 0.77 -8.27 -12.60
N LEU A 79 0.51 -7.96 -11.33
CA LEU A 79 -0.77 -8.13 -10.66
C LEU A 79 -1.40 -6.74 -10.48
N TYR A 80 -2.67 -6.61 -10.86
CA TYR A 80 -3.43 -5.36 -10.71
C TYR A 80 -4.57 -5.57 -9.74
N TYR A 81 -4.64 -4.74 -8.71
CA TYR A 81 -5.67 -4.79 -7.68
C TYR A 81 -6.40 -3.46 -7.56
N ASN A 82 -7.65 -3.54 -7.07
CA ASN A 82 -8.29 -2.44 -6.36
C ASN A 82 -8.39 -2.85 -4.89
N TYR A 83 -7.52 -2.29 -4.05
CA TYR A 83 -7.45 -2.61 -2.62
C TYR A 83 -7.73 -1.34 -1.83
N GLN A 84 -8.71 -1.40 -0.92
CA GLN A 84 -9.17 -0.26 -0.12
C GLN A 84 -9.42 1.02 -0.96
N ASN A 85 -10.13 0.88 -2.08
CA ASN A 85 -10.44 1.95 -3.04
C ASN A 85 -9.22 2.60 -3.72
N ARG A 86 -8.08 1.90 -3.79
CA ARG A 86 -6.90 2.37 -4.52
C ARG A 86 -6.38 1.33 -5.50
N LYS A 87 -5.87 1.83 -6.61
CA LYS A 87 -5.21 0.99 -7.61
C LYS A 87 -3.83 0.61 -7.08
N VAL A 88 -3.59 -0.69 -6.99
CA VAL A 88 -2.29 -1.25 -6.63
C VAL A 88 -1.77 -2.05 -7.81
N ARG A 89 -0.53 -1.77 -8.21
CA ARG A 89 0.19 -2.52 -9.23
C ARG A 89 1.40 -3.17 -8.58
N ILE A 90 1.50 -4.49 -8.69
CA ILE A 90 2.65 -5.26 -8.20
C ILE A 90 3.31 -5.89 -9.41
N SER A 91 4.50 -5.42 -9.76
CA SER A 91 5.32 -5.96 -10.86
C SER A 91 6.43 -6.84 -10.28
N LEU A 92 6.53 -8.05 -10.82
CA LEU A 92 7.49 -9.07 -10.45
C LEU A 92 8.39 -9.34 -11.65
N TYR A 93 9.70 -9.32 -11.46
CA TYR A 93 10.66 -9.59 -12.51
C TYR A 93 11.75 -10.52 -12.00
N HIS A 94 11.83 -11.72 -12.59
CA HIS A 94 12.85 -12.69 -12.22
C HIS A 94 14.13 -12.42 -13.00
N ARG A 95 15.23 -12.19 -12.28
CA ARG A 95 16.55 -11.98 -12.87
C ARG A 95 17.62 -12.62 -11.99
N ASN A 96 18.46 -13.45 -12.61
CA ASN A 96 19.52 -14.20 -11.94
C ASN A 96 18.94 -15.08 -10.82
N TYR A 97 19.28 -14.78 -9.57
CA TYR A 97 18.90 -15.57 -8.38
C TYR A 97 17.82 -14.89 -7.55
N VAL A 98 17.23 -13.80 -8.04
CA VAL A 98 16.25 -13.00 -7.30
C VAL A 98 15.03 -12.68 -8.17
N THR A 99 13.92 -12.40 -7.50
CA THR A 99 12.75 -11.76 -8.08
C THR A 99 12.66 -10.35 -7.54
N GLU A 100 12.83 -9.38 -8.43
CA GLU A 100 12.57 -7.97 -8.14
C GLU A 100 11.06 -7.76 -8.03
N VAL A 101 10.64 -6.99 -7.03
CA VAL A 101 9.24 -6.62 -6.79
C VAL A 101 9.16 -5.10 -6.78
N SER A 102 8.19 -4.57 -7.53
CA SER A 102 7.81 -3.16 -7.48
C SER A 102 6.33 -3.06 -7.17
N ILE A 103 6.01 -2.44 -6.04
CA ILE A 103 4.67 -2.14 -5.58
C ILE A 103 4.44 -0.66 -5.82
N MET A 104 3.36 -0.33 -6.52
CA MET A 104 2.93 1.04 -6.76
C MET A 104 1.48 1.19 -6.34
N ILE A 105 1.19 2.24 -5.56
CA ILE A 105 -0.15 2.57 -5.09
C ILE A 105 -0.50 3.95 -5.64
N GLU A 106 -1.58 4.04 -6.41
CA GLU A 106 -2.07 5.31 -6.93
C GLU A 106 -3.00 5.99 -5.91
N LYS A 107 -3.23 7.29 -6.11
CA LYS A 107 -4.26 8.04 -5.36
C LYS A 107 -5.63 7.38 -5.59
N ALA A 108 -6.55 7.54 -4.63
CA ALA A 108 -7.91 7.01 -4.78
C ALA A 108 -8.58 7.67 -5.97
N LEU A 109 -9.48 6.89 -6.57
CA LEU A 109 -10.39 7.34 -7.61
C LEU A 109 -11.40 8.35 -7.07
#